data_AF-A0A257Q1Z3-F1
#
_entry.id   AF-A0A257Q1Z3-F1
#
_cell.length_a   1.000
_cell.length_b   1.000
_cell.length_c   1.000
_cell.angle_alpha   90.00
_cell.angle_beta   90.00
_cell.angle_gamma   90.00
#
_symmetry.space_group_name_H-M   'P 1'
#
loop_
_entity.id
_entity.type
_entity.pdbx_description
1 polymer ?
#
loop_
_entity_poly.entity_id
_entity_poly.type
_entity_poly.pdbx_seq_one_letter_code
_entity_poly.pdbx_strand_id
1 'polypeptide(L)'
;MSKVHKGVDRITLSMIATRSRSLLDDRIMASADLIRLNRERSIARTLDRFSGWATSIPTTGSSQNVGETISHIAKPLRSMSFEERRLFIDQGHKLISNVNHVIALQTDAIAGMWRHVHQANYDGRPEHEALDGKWFVFKDGWAYREGFITKGDGFIEEIEEMPAMAPFCRCWMSYSRGLRTVPVSLLT
;
A
#
# COMPACT_ATOMS: atom_id res chain seq x y z
N MET A 1 -19.39 62.85 -14.39
CA MET A 1 -17.93 62.73 -14.20
C MET A 1 -17.60 63.13 -12.77
N SER A 2 -17.14 62.20 -11.93
CA SER A 2 -16.86 62.45 -10.50
C SER A 2 -15.56 63.26 -10.33
N LYS A 3 -15.61 64.35 -9.54
CA LYS A 3 -14.46 65.22 -9.23
C LYS A 3 -13.58 64.54 -8.17
N VAL A 4 -12.32 64.27 -8.52
CA VAL A 4 -11.32 63.70 -7.60
C VAL A 4 -10.68 64.82 -6.76
N HIS A 5 -10.42 64.56 -5.48
CA HIS A 5 -9.74 65.47 -4.56
C HIS A 5 -8.27 65.70 -4.99
N LYS A 6 -7.81 66.96 -5.01
CA LYS A 6 -6.40 67.29 -5.31
C LYS A 6 -5.50 66.72 -4.21
N GLY A 7 -4.64 65.76 -4.57
CA GLY A 7 -3.62 65.18 -3.69
C GLY A 7 -3.69 63.66 -3.51
N VAL A 8 -4.71 62.99 -4.03
CA VAL A 8 -4.82 61.51 -3.98
C VAL A 8 -4.69 60.96 -5.39
N ASP A 9 -3.62 60.20 -5.63
CA ASP A 9 -3.44 59.50 -6.90
C ASP A 9 -4.61 58.56 -7.16
N ARG A 10 -5.11 58.61 -8.40
CA ARG A 10 -6.23 57.77 -8.84
C ARG A 10 -5.76 56.32 -8.79
N ILE A 11 -6.29 55.52 -7.87
CA ILE A 11 -6.00 54.07 -7.79
C ILE A 11 -6.38 53.48 -9.16
N THR A 12 -5.36 53.15 -9.95
CA THR A 12 -5.52 52.54 -11.26
C THR A 12 -5.64 51.04 -11.11
N LEU A 13 -6.39 50.37 -12.00
CA LEU A 13 -6.53 48.90 -12.01
C LEU A 13 -5.17 48.19 -12.05
N SER A 14 -4.15 48.82 -12.63
CA SER A 14 -2.76 48.34 -12.63
C SER A 14 -2.12 48.33 -11.24
N MET A 15 -2.39 49.32 -10.38
CA MET A 15 -1.90 49.34 -8.99
C MET A 15 -2.58 48.28 -8.12
N ILE A 16 -3.86 48.00 -8.36
CA ILE A 16 -4.60 46.91 -7.70
C ILE A 16 -4.04 45.56 -8.16
N ALA A 17 -3.86 45.36 -9.47
CA ALA A 17 -3.34 44.11 -10.04
C ALA A 17 -1.94 43.74 -9.52
N THR A 18 -1.03 44.71 -9.38
CA THR A 18 0.33 44.44 -8.89
C THR A 18 0.36 44.09 -7.40
N ARG A 19 -0.40 44.80 -6.56
CA ARG A 19 -0.48 44.52 -5.11
C ARG A 19 -1.27 43.25 -4.79
N SER A 20 -2.26 42.90 -5.61
CA SER A 20 -3.04 41.68 -5.46
C SER A 20 -2.28 40.42 -5.89
N ARG A 21 -1.28 40.54 -6.78
CA ARG A 21 -0.44 39.41 -7.22
C ARG A 21 0.46 38.88 -6.11
N SER A 22 1.20 39.76 -5.42
CA SER A 22 2.07 39.31 -4.32
C SER A 22 1.29 38.65 -3.18
N LEU A 23 0.12 39.21 -2.84
CA LEU A 23 -0.78 38.62 -1.83
C LEU A 23 -1.41 37.29 -2.26
N LEU A 24 -1.59 37.08 -3.58
CA LEU A 24 -2.06 35.82 -4.13
C LEU A 24 -0.95 34.76 -4.09
N ASP A 25 0.26 35.13 -4.47
CA ASP A 25 1.44 34.25 -4.42
C ASP A 25 1.74 33.80 -2.98
N ASP A 26 1.71 34.72 -2.01
CA ASP A 26 1.87 34.39 -0.58
C ASP A 26 0.81 33.39 -0.10
N ARG A 27 -0.43 33.51 -0.57
CA ARG A 27 -1.53 32.58 -0.22
C ARG A 27 -1.41 31.24 -0.92
N ILE A 28 -0.93 31.21 -2.16
CA ILE A 28 -0.67 29.97 -2.90
C ILE A 28 0.45 29.20 -2.19
N MET A 29 1.53 29.86 -1.81
CA MET A 29 2.64 29.25 -1.08
C MET A 29 2.23 28.78 0.31
N ALA A 30 1.46 29.59 1.07
CA ALA A 30 0.93 29.16 2.35
C ALA A 30 -0.03 27.96 2.22
N SER A 31 -0.80 27.89 1.13
CA SER A 31 -1.67 26.74 0.83
C SER A 31 -0.86 25.50 0.44
N ALA A 32 0.20 25.66 -0.36
CA ALA A 32 1.12 24.58 -0.70
C ALA A 32 1.85 24.03 0.53
N ASP A 33 2.28 24.91 1.44
CA ASP A 33 2.89 24.55 2.72
C ASP A 33 1.89 23.83 3.63
N LEU A 34 0.63 24.30 3.70
CA LEU A 34 -0.42 23.61 4.45
C LEU A 34 -0.74 22.23 3.85
N ILE A 35 -0.75 22.09 2.53
CA ILE A 35 -0.91 20.80 1.85
C ILE A 35 0.26 19.87 2.18
N ARG A 36 1.50 20.39 2.14
CA ARG A 36 2.71 19.64 2.50
C ARG A 36 2.70 19.19 3.96
N LEU A 37 2.41 20.11 4.89
CA LEU A 37 2.28 19.84 6.33
C LEU A 37 1.15 18.85 6.64
N ASN A 38 0.00 18.97 5.96
CA ASN A 38 -1.10 18.02 6.12
C ASN A 38 -0.71 16.64 5.57
N ARG A 39 0.04 16.57 4.47
CA ARG A 39 0.57 15.30 3.92
C ARG A 39 1.57 14.67 4.88
N GLU A 40 2.54 15.43 5.40
CA GLU A 40 3.49 14.96 6.41
C GLU A 40 2.78 14.46 7.67
N ARG A 41 1.79 15.22 8.17
CA ARG A 41 0.97 14.82 9.32
C ARG A 41 0.14 13.57 9.03
N SER A 42 -0.38 13.42 7.82
CA SER A 42 -1.13 12.23 7.39
C SER A 42 -0.21 11.00 7.32
N ILE A 43 1.00 11.15 6.78
CA ILE A 43 2.03 10.11 6.77
C ILE A 43 2.42 9.73 8.20
N ALA A 44 2.74 10.71 9.06
CA ALA A 44 3.09 10.47 10.46
C ALA A 44 1.96 9.74 11.20
N ARG A 45 0.72 10.20 11.07
CA ARG A 45 -0.46 9.49 11.64
C ARG A 45 -0.64 8.08 11.08
N THR A 46 -0.26 7.85 9.83
CA THR A 46 -0.34 6.52 9.21
C THR A 46 0.77 5.62 9.73
N LEU A 47 2.00 6.13 9.88
CA LEU A 47 3.10 5.43 10.52
C LEU A 47 2.80 5.11 11.99
N ASP A 48 2.23 6.05 12.75
CA ASP A 48 1.80 5.81 14.14
C ASP A 48 0.76 4.69 14.22
N ARG A 49 -0.20 4.66 13.28
CA ARG A 49 -1.19 3.57 13.19
C ARG A 49 -0.54 2.24 12.82
N PHE A 50 0.42 2.23 11.91
CA PHE A 50 1.15 1.01 11.54
C PHE A 50 2.03 0.50 12.68
N SER A 51 2.70 1.39 13.40
CA SER A 51 3.45 1.05 14.62
C SER A 51 2.53 0.50 15.70
N GLY A 52 1.36 1.12 15.92
CA GLY A 52 0.34 0.61 16.84
C GLY A 52 -0.24 -0.73 16.42
N TRP A 53 -0.43 -0.96 15.11
CA TRP A 53 -0.85 -2.26 14.59
C TRP A 53 0.23 -3.32 14.79
N ALA A 54 1.48 -3.02 14.45
CA ALA A 54 2.60 -3.94 14.62
C ALA A 54 2.81 -4.35 16.10
N THR A 55 2.62 -3.42 17.05
CA THR A 55 2.70 -3.72 18.48
C THR A 55 1.45 -4.39 19.06
N SER A 56 0.31 -4.27 18.38
CA SER A 56 -0.93 -4.97 18.76
C SER A 56 -0.93 -6.47 18.41
N ILE A 57 0.03 -6.93 17.62
CA ILE A 57 0.23 -8.36 17.32
C ILE A 57 0.71 -9.03 18.62
N PRO A 58 -0.09 -9.92 19.23
CA PRO A 58 0.30 -10.57 20.48
C PRO A 58 1.55 -11.43 20.27
N THR A 59 2.54 -11.31 21.17
CA THR A 59 3.70 -12.21 21.18
C THR A 59 3.32 -13.65 21.51
N THR A 60 2.12 -13.88 22.07
CA THR A 60 1.52 -15.20 22.31
C THR A 60 0.02 -15.17 21.99
N GLY A 61 -0.49 -16.28 21.44
CA GLY A 61 -1.86 -16.40 20.92
C GLY A 61 -2.95 -16.22 21.98
N SER A 62 -3.35 -14.98 22.22
CA SER A 62 -4.53 -14.66 23.02
C SER A 62 -5.63 -14.11 22.13
N SER A 63 -6.86 -14.57 22.35
CA SER A 63 -8.06 -14.13 21.64
C SER A 63 -8.44 -12.73 22.11
N GLN A 64 -7.90 -11.70 21.48
CA GLN A 64 -8.41 -10.34 21.63
C GLN A 64 -9.79 -10.21 20.97
N ASN A 65 -10.57 -9.24 21.43
CA ASN A 65 -11.91 -8.95 20.92
C ASN A 65 -11.84 -8.28 19.54
N VAL A 66 -11.63 -9.09 18.50
CA VAL A 66 -11.38 -8.67 17.11
C VAL A 66 -12.45 -7.69 16.59
N GLY A 67 -13.70 -7.82 17.04
CA GLY A 67 -14.82 -6.99 16.59
C GLY A 67 -14.71 -5.51 16.97
N GLU A 68 -14.31 -5.20 18.21
CA GLU A 68 -14.14 -3.81 18.65
C GLU A 68 -12.99 -3.12 17.90
N THR A 69 -11.86 -3.82 17.73
CA THR A 69 -10.71 -3.31 16.98
C THR A 69 -11.07 -3.01 15.52
N ILE A 70 -11.81 -3.91 14.85
CA ILE A 70 -12.29 -3.68 13.48
C ILE A 70 -13.18 -2.42 13.42
N SER A 71 -14.09 -2.25 14.39
CA SER A 71 -14.99 -1.09 14.44
C SER A 71 -14.24 0.24 14.57
N HIS A 72 -13.23 0.29 15.46
CA HIS A 72 -12.39 1.47 15.66
C HIS A 72 -11.55 1.83 14.43
N ILE A 73 -11.10 0.83 13.66
CA ILE A 73 -10.35 1.05 12.40
C ILE A 73 -11.30 1.46 11.26
N ALA A 74 -12.47 0.86 11.16
CA ALA A 74 -13.41 1.07 10.06
C ALA A 74 -14.07 2.47 10.07
N LYS A 75 -14.33 3.03 11.26
CA LYS A 75 -14.99 4.34 11.42
C LYS A 75 -14.26 5.50 10.70
N PRO A 76 -12.95 5.73 10.91
CA PRO A 76 -12.22 6.79 10.21
C PRO A 76 -12.05 6.51 8.71
N LEU A 77 -11.93 5.24 8.30
CA LEU A 77 -11.88 4.88 6.88
C LEU A 77 -13.17 5.28 6.16
N ARG A 78 -14.34 5.12 6.79
CA ARG A 78 -15.62 5.50 6.18
C ARG A 78 -15.82 7.01 5.99
N SER A 79 -15.14 7.84 6.78
CA SER A 79 -15.19 9.30 6.65
C SER A 79 -14.27 9.89 5.57
N MET A 80 -13.41 9.06 4.96
CA MET A 80 -12.51 9.49 3.89
C MET A 80 -13.21 9.55 2.52
N SER A 81 -12.65 10.34 1.60
CA SER A 81 -13.12 10.34 0.20
C SER A 81 -12.96 8.95 -0.43
N PHE A 82 -13.66 8.71 -1.55
CA PHE A 82 -13.55 7.43 -2.27
C PHE A 82 -12.10 7.14 -2.71
N GLU A 83 -11.43 8.16 -3.26
CA GLU A 83 -10.05 8.06 -3.74
C GLU A 83 -9.07 7.75 -2.60
N GLU A 84 -9.17 8.45 -1.47
CA GLU A 84 -8.35 8.19 -0.30
C GLU A 84 -8.57 6.78 0.25
N ARG A 85 -9.83 6.33 0.36
CA ARG A 85 -10.13 4.95 0.78
C ARG A 85 -9.49 3.93 -0.16
N ARG A 86 -9.56 4.15 -1.47
CA ARG A 86 -9.00 3.22 -2.45
C ARG A 86 -7.48 3.16 -2.35
N LEU A 87 -6.83 4.31 -2.14
CA LEU A 87 -5.39 4.37 -1.87
C LEU A 87 -5.03 3.60 -0.60
N PHE A 88 -5.75 3.78 0.50
CA PHE A 88 -5.47 3.04 1.74
C PHE A 88 -5.66 1.52 1.59
N ILE A 89 -6.68 1.08 0.84
CA ILE A 89 -6.90 -0.35 0.55
C ILE A 89 -5.72 -0.92 -0.26
N ASP A 90 -5.30 -0.22 -1.30
CA ASP A 90 -4.17 -0.62 -2.15
C ASP A 90 -2.85 -0.68 -1.35
N GLN A 91 -2.54 0.38 -0.60
CA GLN A 91 -1.35 0.44 0.24
C GLN A 91 -1.37 -0.58 1.38
N GLY A 92 -2.55 -0.86 1.95
CA GLY A 92 -2.73 -1.90 2.96
C GLY A 92 -2.46 -3.29 2.39
N HIS A 93 -2.97 -3.59 1.19
CA HIS A 93 -2.73 -4.87 0.52
C HIS A 93 -1.24 -5.11 0.23
N LYS A 94 -0.54 -4.07 -0.26
CA LYS A 94 0.92 -4.07 -0.44
C LYS A 94 1.67 -4.36 0.86
N LEU A 95 1.29 -3.68 1.94
CA LEU A 95 1.91 -3.87 3.26
C LEU A 95 1.74 -5.30 3.75
N ILE A 96 0.52 -5.86 3.69
CA ILE A 96 0.25 -7.23 4.12
C ILE A 96 1.03 -8.25 3.28
N SER A 97 1.11 -8.06 1.95
CA SER A 97 1.91 -8.92 1.08
C SER A 97 3.39 -8.93 1.50
N ASN A 98 3.97 -7.76 1.75
CA ASN A 98 5.35 -7.64 2.22
C ASN A 98 5.56 -8.26 3.61
N VAL A 99 4.64 -8.06 4.55
CA VAL A 99 4.70 -8.69 5.88
C VAL A 99 4.68 -10.21 5.75
N ASN A 100 3.79 -10.77 4.94
CA ASN A 100 3.73 -12.21 4.71
C ASN A 100 5.02 -12.74 4.10
N HIS A 101 5.64 -12.01 3.17
CA HIS A 101 6.92 -12.38 2.59
C HIS A 101 8.06 -12.38 3.63
N VAL A 102 8.15 -11.35 4.47
CA VAL A 102 9.17 -11.28 5.54
C VAL A 102 8.97 -12.42 6.56
N ILE A 103 7.73 -12.71 6.95
CA ILE A 103 7.43 -13.85 7.83
C ILE A 103 7.84 -15.17 7.16
N ALA A 104 7.61 -15.32 5.86
CA ALA A 104 8.00 -16.50 5.11
C ALA A 104 9.54 -16.70 5.14
N LEU A 105 10.30 -15.64 4.94
CA LEU A 105 11.77 -15.67 5.06
C LEU A 105 12.23 -16.04 6.47
N GLN A 106 11.60 -15.49 7.52
CA GLN A 106 11.96 -15.76 8.92
C GLN A 106 11.56 -17.16 9.41
N THR A 107 10.58 -17.78 8.76
CA THR A 107 10.03 -19.09 9.16
C THR A 107 10.48 -20.22 8.23
N ASP A 108 11.56 -19.99 7.47
CA ASP A 108 12.15 -20.96 6.54
C ASP A 108 11.12 -21.58 5.58
N ALA A 109 10.24 -20.73 5.03
CA ALA A 109 9.34 -21.16 3.97
C ALA A 109 10.13 -21.72 2.78
N ILE A 110 9.60 -22.78 2.17
CA ILE A 110 10.27 -23.50 1.08
C ILE A 110 9.75 -23.07 -0.30
N ALA A 111 8.50 -22.63 -0.37
CA ALA A 111 7.86 -22.22 -1.62
C ALA A 111 6.68 -21.27 -1.37
N GLY A 112 6.23 -20.60 -2.42
CA GLY A 112 5.06 -19.73 -2.43
C GLY A 112 4.18 -20.03 -3.65
N MET A 113 2.88 -20.15 -3.42
CA MET A 113 1.87 -20.26 -4.47
C MET A 113 1.28 -18.88 -4.76
N TRP A 114 1.35 -18.43 -6.01
CA TRP A 114 0.70 -17.19 -6.42
C TRP A 114 -0.80 -17.38 -6.45
N ARG A 115 -1.52 -16.41 -5.87
CA ARG A 115 -2.97 -16.42 -5.75
C ARG A 115 -3.57 -15.14 -6.30
N HIS A 116 -4.68 -15.29 -7.00
CA HIS A 116 -5.46 -14.20 -7.57
C HIS A 116 -6.93 -14.28 -7.13
N VAL A 117 -7.62 -13.14 -7.19
CA VAL A 117 -9.06 -13.04 -6.85
C VAL A 117 -9.88 -13.26 -8.12
N HIS A 118 -10.80 -14.22 -8.09
CA HIS A 118 -11.77 -14.49 -9.16
C HIS A 118 -13.16 -13.98 -8.77
N GLN A 119 -13.34 -12.66 -8.82
CA GLN A 119 -14.61 -12.01 -8.51
C GLN A 119 -15.23 -11.40 -9.76
N ALA A 120 -16.55 -11.52 -9.91
CA ALA A 120 -17.28 -10.81 -10.95
C ALA A 120 -17.01 -9.30 -10.84
N ASN A 121 -16.70 -8.67 -11.98
CA ASN A 121 -16.37 -7.24 -12.11
C ASN A 121 -15.04 -6.80 -11.47
N TYR A 122 -14.14 -7.74 -11.14
CA TYR A 122 -12.75 -7.39 -10.84
C TYR A 122 -11.94 -7.45 -12.14
N ASP A 123 -11.43 -6.29 -12.57
CA ASP A 123 -10.56 -6.17 -13.73
C ASP A 123 -9.13 -6.56 -13.33
N GLY A 124 -8.88 -7.87 -13.38
CA GLY A 124 -7.58 -8.47 -13.12
C GLY A 124 -6.61 -8.17 -14.25
N ARG A 125 -5.34 -8.01 -13.90
CA ARG A 125 -4.24 -7.94 -14.87
C ARG A 125 -4.05 -9.33 -15.50
N PRO A 126 -4.23 -9.51 -16.82
CA PRO A 126 -4.10 -10.82 -17.45
C PRO A 126 -2.74 -11.49 -17.17
N GLU A 127 -1.68 -10.69 -17.11
CA GLU A 127 -0.33 -11.14 -16.76
C GLU A 127 -0.27 -11.75 -15.35
N HIS A 128 -0.96 -11.17 -14.36
CA HIS A 128 -0.98 -11.65 -12.98
C HIS A 128 -2.00 -12.77 -12.75
N GLU A 129 -3.08 -12.77 -13.51
CA GLU A 129 -4.07 -13.85 -13.52
C GLU A 129 -3.47 -15.13 -14.09
N ALA A 130 -2.65 -15.03 -15.13
CA ALA A 130 -1.91 -16.16 -15.71
C ALA A 130 -0.88 -16.79 -14.74
N LEU A 131 -0.54 -16.11 -13.64
CA LEU A 131 0.30 -16.66 -12.58
C LEU A 131 -0.50 -17.36 -11.48
N ASP A 132 -1.83 -17.22 -11.44
CA ASP A 132 -2.64 -17.88 -10.43
C ASP A 132 -2.44 -19.39 -10.44
N GLY A 133 -2.11 -19.94 -9.29
CA GLY A 133 -1.83 -21.37 -9.14
C GLY A 133 -0.36 -21.78 -9.30
N LYS A 134 0.51 -20.90 -9.83
CA LYS A 134 1.92 -21.20 -10.03
C LYS A 134 2.71 -21.23 -8.72
N TRP A 135 3.70 -22.10 -8.67
CA TRP A 135 4.55 -22.34 -7.52
C TRP A 135 5.96 -21.85 -7.76
N PHE A 136 6.39 -20.92 -6.92
CA PHE A 136 7.74 -20.37 -6.94
C PHE A 136 8.50 -20.84 -5.69
N VAL A 137 9.78 -21.13 -5.85
CA VAL A 137 10.63 -21.71 -4.81
C VAL A 137 11.68 -20.71 -4.36
N PHE A 138 12.09 -20.75 -3.09
CA PHE A 138 13.23 -19.93 -2.63
C PHE A 138 14.54 -20.54 -3.13
N LYS A 139 15.34 -19.76 -3.86
CA LYS A 139 16.59 -20.24 -4.46
C LYS A 139 17.59 -20.74 -3.41
N ASP A 140 17.67 -20.05 -2.28
CA ASP A 140 18.56 -20.40 -1.17
C ASP A 140 17.86 -21.26 -0.09
N GLY A 141 16.59 -21.61 -0.31
CA GLY A 141 15.80 -22.43 0.60
C GLY A 141 16.39 -23.84 0.79
N TRP A 142 16.37 -24.34 2.02
CA TRP A 142 16.97 -25.63 2.38
C TRP A 142 16.42 -26.79 1.53
N ALA A 143 15.10 -26.83 1.28
CA ALA A 143 14.46 -27.91 0.54
C ALA A 143 14.91 -27.99 -0.92
N TYR A 144 15.20 -26.85 -1.56
CA TYR A 144 15.72 -26.81 -2.93
C TYR A 144 17.21 -27.18 -2.95
N ARG A 145 18.01 -26.63 -2.02
CA ARG A 145 19.45 -26.93 -1.91
C ARG A 145 19.74 -28.40 -1.63
N GLU A 146 18.88 -29.05 -0.84
CA GLU A 146 18.99 -30.48 -0.51
C GLU A 146 18.31 -31.39 -1.55
N GLY A 147 17.68 -30.81 -2.57
CA GLY A 147 17.09 -31.55 -3.69
C GLY A 147 15.72 -32.17 -3.43
N PHE A 148 15.07 -31.87 -2.30
CA PHE A 148 13.72 -32.39 -1.99
C PHE A 148 12.62 -31.79 -2.85
N ILE A 149 12.84 -30.60 -3.40
CA ILE A 149 11.91 -29.93 -4.31
C ILE A 149 12.60 -29.48 -5.59
N THR A 150 11.85 -29.47 -6.68
CA THR A 150 12.25 -28.86 -7.95
C THR A 150 12.02 -27.34 -7.91
N LYS A 151 12.49 -26.62 -8.93
CA LYS A 151 12.29 -25.16 -9.05
C LYS A 151 10.85 -24.73 -9.33
N GLY A 152 9.92 -25.66 -9.59
CA GLY A 152 8.55 -25.34 -9.99
C GLY A 152 8.47 -24.44 -11.21
N ASP A 153 7.68 -23.37 -11.10
CA ASP A 153 7.49 -22.34 -12.12
C ASP A 153 8.59 -21.26 -12.11
N GLY A 154 9.50 -21.28 -11.13
CA GLY A 154 10.62 -20.34 -11.04
C GLY A 154 11.04 -20.05 -9.60
N PHE A 155 12.02 -19.15 -9.43
CA PHE A 155 12.44 -18.69 -8.11
C PHE A 155 11.66 -17.44 -7.68
N ILE A 156 11.35 -17.34 -6.39
CA ILE A 156 10.64 -16.17 -5.82
C ILE A 156 11.46 -14.89 -6.03
N GLU A 157 12.78 -15.01 -5.91
CA GLU A 157 13.73 -13.90 -6.05
C GLU A 157 13.86 -13.40 -7.50
N GLU A 158 13.38 -14.18 -8.48
CA GLU A 158 13.44 -13.86 -9.91
C GLU A 158 12.10 -13.33 -10.45
N ILE A 159 11.08 -13.20 -9.59
CA ILE A 159 9.80 -12.60 -9.95
C ILE A 159 10.00 -11.09 -10.18
N GLU A 160 9.73 -10.62 -11.40
CA GLU A 160 9.91 -9.21 -11.78
C GLU A 160 9.05 -8.25 -10.93
N GLU A 161 7.80 -8.62 -10.66
CA GLU A 161 6.90 -7.86 -9.80
C GLU A 161 6.23 -8.78 -8.77
N MET A 162 6.56 -8.57 -7.49
CA MET A 162 5.95 -9.32 -6.37
C MET A 162 4.43 -9.09 -6.31
N PRO A 163 3.65 -10.08 -5.84
CA PRO A 163 2.21 -9.93 -5.77
C PRO A 163 1.82 -8.78 -4.84
N ALA A 164 0.68 -8.17 -5.13
CA ALA A 164 0.15 -6.93 -4.55
C ALA A 164 0.87 -5.63 -4.94
N MET A 165 2.03 -5.67 -5.61
CA MET A 165 2.83 -4.45 -5.85
C MET A 165 2.27 -3.56 -6.97
N ALA A 166 1.64 -4.14 -7.98
CA ALA A 166 0.99 -3.36 -9.02
C ALA A 166 -0.20 -2.56 -8.45
N PRO A 167 -0.41 -1.30 -8.91
CA PRO A 167 -1.59 -0.53 -8.53
C PRO A 167 -2.88 -1.30 -8.79
N PHE A 168 -3.75 -1.33 -7.78
CA PHE A 168 -5.05 -2.01 -7.75
C PHE A 168 -5.01 -3.53 -7.88
N CYS A 169 -3.84 -4.20 -7.82
CA CYS A 169 -3.78 -5.66 -7.79
C CYS A 169 -4.26 -6.20 -6.45
N ARG A 170 -5.03 -7.28 -6.50
CA ARG A 170 -5.46 -8.07 -5.34
C ARG A 170 -4.83 -9.45 -5.29
N CYS A 171 -3.76 -9.65 -6.06
CA CYS A 171 -2.91 -10.84 -6.03
C CYS A 171 -2.17 -10.96 -4.68
N TRP A 172 -1.93 -12.17 -4.18
CA TRP A 172 -1.13 -12.42 -2.98
C TRP A 172 -0.32 -13.72 -3.12
N MET A 173 0.69 -13.91 -2.29
CA MET A 173 1.44 -15.17 -2.21
C MET A 173 0.96 -15.99 -1.00
N SER A 174 0.75 -17.29 -1.20
CA SER A 174 0.49 -18.25 -0.12
C SER A 174 1.75 -19.09 0.12
N TYR A 175 2.42 -18.86 1.25
CA TYR A 175 3.69 -19.53 1.56
C TYR A 175 3.51 -20.89 2.22
N SER A 176 4.38 -21.82 1.84
CA SER A 176 4.43 -23.21 2.30
C SER A 176 5.76 -23.47 3.02
N ARG A 177 5.70 -24.17 4.16
CA ARG A 177 6.86 -24.40 5.05
C ARG A 177 7.31 -25.86 5.10
N GLY A 178 6.52 -26.79 4.56
CA GLY A 178 6.82 -28.21 4.66
C GLY A 178 6.61 -28.94 3.33
N LEU A 179 7.32 -30.05 3.16
CA LEU A 179 7.21 -30.90 1.96
C LEU A 179 5.79 -31.46 1.76
N ARG A 180 5.01 -31.61 2.83
CA ARG A 180 3.61 -32.07 2.76
C ARG A 180 2.63 -30.99 2.33
N THR A 181 3.04 -29.72 2.34
CA THR A 181 2.18 -28.57 2.04
C THR A 181 2.46 -27.99 0.64
N VAL A 182 3.38 -28.60 -0.12
CA VAL A 182 3.59 -28.33 -1.55
C VAL A 182 2.93 -29.43 -2.39
N PRO A 183 2.58 -29.16 -3.65
CA PRO A 183 2.02 -30.18 -4.53
C PRO A 183 3.06 -31.25 -4.84
N VAL A 184 2.59 -32.49 -5.09
CA VAL A 184 3.45 -33.63 -5.41
C VAL A 184 4.33 -33.37 -6.64
N SER A 185 3.83 -32.58 -7.60
CA SER A 185 4.60 -32.18 -8.78
C SER A 185 5.85 -31.36 -8.48
N LEU A 186 5.95 -30.78 -7.28
CA LEU A 186 7.12 -30.01 -6.85
C LEU A 186 8.15 -30.87 -6.13
N LEU A 187 7.80 -32.08 -5.71
CA LEU A 187 8.70 -33.00 -5.00
C LEU A 187 9.60 -33.76 -6.00
N THR A 188 10.83 -34.07 -5.58
CA THR A 188 11.79 -34.92 -6.31
C THR A 188 11.83 -36.32 -5.70
#